data_AF-A0A915CQQ2-F1
#
_entry.id   AF-A0A915CQQ2-F1
#
_cell.length_a   1.000
_cell.length_b   1.000
_cell.length_c   1.000
_cell.angle_alpha   90.00
_cell.angle_beta   90.00
_cell.angle_gamma   90.00
#
_symmetry.space_group_name_H-M   'P 1'
#
loop_
_entity.id
_entity.type
_entity.pdbx_description
1 polymer ?
#
loop_
_entity_poly.entity_id
_entity_poly.type
_entity_poly.pdbx_seq_one_letter_code
_entity_poly.pdbx_strand_id
1 'polypeptide(L)'
;MLAEEFGVDHSTIVRHLQKLGKVWKRCGWVPHELTQQNKDNRVTTFTALLERHEQRPFLHHLITGDEKWILFRNFKRKKPRTLSSPLYLVFGAARTCPRPVSTKTRTSSLHWRSPEMRISV
;
A
#
# COMPACT_ATOMS: atom_id res chain seq x y z
N MET A 1 -10.46 23.76 -1.08
CA MET A 1 -10.88 22.83 -0.01
C MET A 1 -12.40 22.79 0.04
N LEU A 2 -13.05 21.67 0.41
CA LEU A 2 -14.54 21.58 0.43
C LEU A 2 -15.20 22.74 1.21
N ALA A 3 -14.57 23.23 2.28
CA ALA A 3 -15.01 24.41 3.03
C ALA A 3 -15.12 25.68 2.19
N GLU A 4 -14.16 25.92 1.31
CA GLU A 4 -14.12 27.10 0.43
C GLU A 4 -15.14 26.96 -0.72
N GLU A 5 -15.31 25.75 -1.26
CA GLU A 5 -16.26 25.47 -2.35
C GLU A 5 -17.71 25.68 -1.90
N PHE A 6 -18.04 25.29 -0.67
CA PHE A 6 -19.36 25.50 -0.10
C PHE A 6 -19.50 26.83 0.67
N GLY A 7 -18.41 27.58 0.87
CA GLY A 7 -18.41 28.81 1.67
C GLY A 7 -18.77 28.61 3.15
N VAL A 8 -18.51 27.42 3.71
CA VAL A 8 -18.88 27.05 5.08
C VAL A 8 -17.64 26.73 5.90
N ASP A 9 -17.70 26.99 7.21
CA ASP A 9 -16.65 26.59 8.15
C ASP A 9 -16.35 25.08 8.10
N HIS A 10 -15.06 24.75 8.24
CA HIS A 10 -14.56 23.37 8.17
C HIS A 10 -15.22 22.44 9.20
N SER A 11 -15.51 22.93 10.41
CA SER A 11 -16.15 22.13 11.47
C SER A 11 -17.56 21.68 11.10
N THR A 12 -18.27 22.48 10.31
CA THR A 12 -19.62 22.19 9.85
C THR A 12 -19.59 21.03 8.87
N ILE A 13 -18.65 21.04 7.91
CA ILE A 13 -18.46 19.94 6.95
C ILE A 13 -18.10 18.64 7.66
N VAL A 14 -17.20 18.68 8.64
CA VAL A 14 -16.82 17.49 9.41
C VAL A 14 -18.03 16.89 10.15
N ARG A 15 -18.84 17.72 10.82
CA ARG A 15 -20.08 17.28 11.49
C ARG A 15 -21.07 16.67 10.50
N HIS A 16 -21.23 17.27 9.32
CA HIS A 16 -22.11 16.72 8.28
C HIS A 16 -21.60 15.38 7.74
N LEU A 17 -20.30 15.24 7.47
CA LEU A 17 -19.70 13.98 7.03
C LEU A 17 -19.88 12.87 8.08
N GLN A 18 -19.74 13.20 9.37
CA GLN A 18 -20.01 12.27 10.46
C GLN A 18 -21.49 11.85 10.52
N LYS A 19 -22.43 12.79 10.38
CA LYS A 19 -23.88 12.50 10.28
C LYS A 19 -24.21 11.58 9.10
N LEU A 20 -23.50 11.74 7.98
CA LEU A 20 -23.63 10.90 6.79
C LEU A 20 -22.89 9.55 6.91
N GLY A 21 -22.23 9.28 8.04
CA GLY A 21 -21.45 8.05 8.26
C GLY A 21 -20.18 7.96 7.39
N LYS A 22 -19.71 9.07 6.82
CA LYS A 22 -18.48 9.11 6.03
C LYS A 22 -17.28 9.17 6.97
N VAL A 23 -16.34 8.26 6.77
CA VAL A 23 -15.09 8.16 7.55
C VAL A 23 -13.91 8.29 6.62
N TRP A 24 -12.89 9.03 7.04
CA TRP A 24 -11.64 9.11 6.30
C TRP A 24 -10.92 7.76 6.32
N LYS A 25 -10.80 7.13 5.14
CA LYS A 25 -10.00 5.92 4.95
C LYS A 25 -8.71 6.29 4.24
N ARG A 26 -7.59 5.74 4.73
CA ARG A 26 -6.31 5.84 4.02
C ARG A 26 -6.42 5.04 2.72
N CYS A 27 -6.03 5.65 1.61
CA CYS A 27 -5.95 4.96 0.33
C CYS A 27 -4.94 3.80 0.41
N GLY A 28 -5.22 2.72 -0.31
CA GLY A 28 -4.27 1.64 -0.52
C GLY A 28 -3.10 2.11 -1.39
N TRP A 29 -1.92 1.55 -1.17
CA TRP A 29 -0.78 1.78 -2.06
C TRP A 29 -0.87 0.85 -3.26
N VAL A 30 -0.83 1.41 -4.48
CA VAL A 30 -0.80 0.66 -5.74
C VAL A 30 0.60 0.80 -6.33
N PRO A 31 1.32 -0.30 -6.63
CA PRO A 31 2.73 -0.23 -7.02
C PRO A 31 3.01 0.50 -8.32
N HIS A 32 2.15 0.33 -9.33
CA HIS A 32 2.35 0.85 -10.67
C HIS A 32 1.02 1.27 -11.28
N GLU A 33 1.06 2.39 -12.01
CA GLU A 33 -0.06 2.85 -12.83
C GLU A 33 -0.09 2.03 -14.13
N LEU A 34 -1.15 1.25 -14.31
CA LEU A 34 -1.28 0.38 -15.48
C LEU A 34 -1.81 1.18 -16.67
N THR A 35 -1.19 0.99 -17.84
CA THR A 35 -1.75 1.41 -19.12
C THR A 35 -3.07 0.67 -19.40
N GLN A 36 -3.91 1.21 -20.29
CA GLN A 36 -5.18 0.57 -20.63
C GLN A 36 -4.96 -0.84 -21.19
N GLN A 37 -4.01 -1.00 -22.11
CA GLN A 37 -3.63 -2.30 -22.66
C GLN A 37 -3.19 -3.31 -21.59
N ASN A 38 -2.42 -2.87 -20.58
CA ASN A 38 -2.01 -3.74 -19.48
C ASN A 38 -3.19 -4.19 -18.62
N LYS A 39 -4.23 -3.35 -18.46
CA LYS A 39 -5.45 -3.73 -17.75
C LYS A 39 -6.23 -4.77 -18.56
N ASP A 40 -6.41 -4.53 -19.85
CA ASP A 40 -7.16 -5.42 -20.73
C ASP A 40 -6.49 -6.80 -20.81
N ASN A 41 -5.16 -6.84 -21.00
CA ASN A 41 -4.38 -8.09 -21.00
C ASN A 41 -4.51 -8.86 -19.68
N ARG A 42 -4.55 -8.16 -18.54
CA ARG A 42 -4.76 -8.80 -17.25
C ARG A 42 -6.15 -9.41 -17.16
N VAL A 43 -7.18 -8.68 -17.57
CA VAL A 43 -8.57 -9.17 -17.55
C VAL A 43 -8.68 -10.42 -18.41
N THR A 44 -8.21 -10.38 -19.66
CA THR A 44 -8.29 -11.53 -20.58
C THR A 44 -7.52 -12.75 -20.07
N THR A 45 -6.35 -12.54 -19.48
CA THR A 45 -5.56 -13.64 -18.88
C THR A 45 -6.29 -14.23 -17.68
N PHE A 46 -6.86 -13.40 -16.81
CA PHE A 46 -7.58 -13.87 -15.63
C PHE A 46 -8.87 -14.60 -15.98
N THR A 47 -9.65 -14.13 -16.97
CA THR A 47 -10.88 -14.82 -17.41
C THR A 47 -10.56 -16.20 -17.95
N ALA A 48 -9.55 -16.33 -18.82
CA ALA A 48 -9.14 -17.62 -19.35
C ALA A 48 -8.63 -18.59 -18.26
N LEU A 49 -7.87 -18.09 -17.29
CA LEU A 49 -7.41 -18.91 -16.16
C LEU A 49 -8.56 -19.34 -15.25
N LEU A 50 -9.57 -18.49 -15.05
CA LEU A 50 -10.75 -18.80 -14.26
C LEU A 50 -11.60 -19.87 -14.93
N GLU A 51 -11.92 -19.72 -16.22
CA GLU A 51 -12.66 -20.71 -17.00
C GLU A 51 -11.96 -22.08 -16.98
N ARG A 52 -10.64 -22.09 -17.15
CA ARG A 52 -9.83 -23.31 -17.03
C ARG A 52 -9.95 -23.92 -15.63
N HIS A 53 -9.93 -23.11 -14.58
CA HIS A 53 -10.03 -23.57 -13.21
C HIS A 53 -11.38 -24.23 -12.91
N GLU A 54 -12.46 -23.64 -13.41
CA GLU A 54 -13.82 -24.19 -13.29
C GLU A 54 -13.98 -25.53 -14.03
N GLN A 55 -13.40 -25.64 -15.22
CA GLN A 55 -13.43 -26.89 -16.00
C GLN A 55 -12.54 -27.97 -15.38
N ARG A 56 -11.33 -27.60 -14.93
CA ARG A 56 -10.39 -28.51 -14.29
C ARG A 56 -9.57 -27.76 -13.24
N PRO A 57 -9.83 -27.99 -11.94
CA PRO A 57 -9.12 -27.27 -10.89
C PRO A 57 -7.63 -27.64 -10.92
N PHE A 58 -6.76 -26.67 -11.18
CA PHE A 58 -5.31 -26.90 -11.34
C PHE A 58 -4.45 -26.33 -10.20
N LEU A 59 -5.06 -25.62 -9.24
CA LEU A 59 -4.32 -24.92 -8.17
C LEU A 59 -3.49 -25.86 -7.29
N HIS A 60 -3.91 -27.13 -7.12
CA HIS A 60 -3.18 -28.13 -6.35
C HIS A 60 -1.84 -28.55 -6.98
N HIS A 61 -1.64 -28.25 -8.27
CA HIS A 61 -0.38 -28.50 -8.98
C HIS A 61 0.45 -27.22 -9.18
N LEU A 62 -0.04 -26.07 -8.72
CA LEU A 62 0.62 -24.80 -8.98
C LEU A 62 1.83 -24.63 -8.06
N ILE A 63 3.02 -24.67 -8.64
CA ILE A 63 4.28 -24.35 -7.94
C ILE A 63 4.66 -22.92 -8.31
N THR A 64 4.72 -22.02 -7.32
CA THR A 64 5.12 -20.62 -7.51
C THR A 64 6.38 -20.30 -6.69
N GLY A 65 7.26 -19.46 -7.23
CA GLY A 65 8.40 -18.88 -6.51
C GLY A 65 8.57 -17.41 -6.87
N ASP A 66 8.92 -16.59 -5.88
CA ASP A 66 9.30 -15.18 -6.06
C ASP A 66 10.43 -14.84 -5.08
N GLU A 67 11.30 -13.92 -5.49
CA GLU A 67 12.44 -13.49 -4.69
C GLU A 67 12.05 -12.31 -3.80
N LYS A 68 12.44 -12.37 -2.54
CA LYS A 68 12.21 -11.29 -1.59
C LYS A 68 13.47 -10.93 -0.84
N TRP A 69 13.87 -9.67 -0.97
CA TRP A 69 14.93 -9.10 -0.15
C TRP A 69 14.54 -9.07 1.33
N ILE A 70 15.34 -9.74 2.17
CA ILE A 70 15.20 -9.71 3.63
C ILE A 70 16.23 -8.72 4.18
N LEU A 71 15.74 -7.65 4.80
CA LEU A 71 16.60 -6.68 5.48
C LEU A 71 17.02 -7.22 6.84
N PHE A 72 18.32 -7.13 7.16
CA PHE A 72 18.87 -7.54 8.45
C PHE A 72 18.16 -6.87 9.65
N ARG A 73 17.85 -5.56 9.53
CA ARG A 73 17.13 -4.81 10.56
C ARG A 73 15.98 -4.01 9.94
N ASN A 74 14.75 -4.51 10.13
CA ASN A 74 13.53 -3.85 9.65
C ASN A 74 12.88 -3.03 10.77
N PHE A 75 13.23 -1.75 10.86
CA PHE A 75 12.63 -0.82 11.82
C PHE A 75 11.18 -0.50 11.44
N LYS A 76 10.23 -1.20 12.05
CA LYS A 76 8.81 -0.88 11.90
C LYS A 76 8.45 0.30 12.80
N ARG A 77 7.86 1.36 12.23
CA ARG A 77 7.19 2.40 13.04
C ARG A 77 6.03 1.76 13.81
N LYS A 78 6.07 1.82 15.14
CA LYS A 78 4.92 1.47 15.98
C LYS A 78 3.76 2.39 15.59
N LYS A 79 2.67 1.83 15.06
CA LYS A 79 1.43 2.59 14.85
C LYS A 79 0.84 2.86 16.24
N PRO A 80 0.52 4.12 16.61
CA PRO A 80 -0.22 4.37 17.84
C PRO A 80 -1.57 3.63 17.76
N ARG A 81 -1.91 2.90 18.83
CA ARG A 81 -3.17 2.16 18.97
C ARG A 81 -4.31 3.14 19.24
N THR A 82 -4.76 3.89 18.25
CA THR A 82 -6.01 4.64 18.36
C THR A 82 -6.68 4.74 16.99
N LEU A 83 -7.53 3.76 16.69
CA LEU A 83 -8.59 3.88 15.70
C LEU A 83 -9.84 3.18 16.26
N SER A 84 -10.33 3.67 17.38
CA SER A 84 -11.67 3.31 17.91
C SER A 84 -12.35 4.49 18.61
N SER A 85 -11.88 5.72 18.39
CA SER A 85 -12.54 6.92 18.92
C SER A 85 -12.81 7.90 17.78
N PRO A 86 -14.07 8.32 17.58
CA PRO A 86 -14.48 9.24 16.52
C PRO A 86 -13.87 10.64 16.62
N LEU A 87 -13.34 11.03 17.79
CA LEU A 87 -12.97 12.42 18.07
C LEU A 87 -11.60 12.85 17.52
N TYR A 88 -10.73 11.91 17.13
CA TYR A 88 -9.36 12.23 16.71
C TYR A 88 -9.16 12.25 15.19
N LEU A 89 -10.20 11.99 14.41
CA LEU A 89 -10.17 11.94 12.94
C LEU A 89 -10.23 13.33 12.27
N VAL A 90 -10.35 14.41 13.05
CA VAL A 90 -10.58 15.78 12.54
C VAL A 90 -9.28 16.49 12.15
N PHE A 91 -8.13 16.11 12.71
CA PHE A 91 -6.84 16.77 12.45
C PHE A 91 -5.83 15.81 11.82
N GLY A 92 -6.02 15.50 10.54
CA GLY A 92 -5.08 14.70 9.77
C GLY A 92 -5.04 15.15 8.32
N ALA A 93 -4.04 15.96 7.97
CA ALA A 93 -3.80 16.40 6.60
C ALA A 93 -3.90 15.23 5.62
N ALA A 94 -4.71 15.43 4.57
CA ALA A 94 -4.82 14.56 3.42
C ALA A 94 -3.47 14.48 2.71
N ARG A 95 -2.60 13.61 3.22
CA ARG A 95 -1.44 13.18 2.45
C ARG A 95 -1.98 12.24 1.38
N THR A 96 -1.87 12.66 0.12
CA THR A 96 -1.62 11.72 -0.97
C THR A 96 -0.58 10.73 -0.47
N CYS A 97 -0.61 9.47 -0.88
CA CYS A 97 0.37 8.48 -0.45
C CYS A 97 1.51 8.42 -1.47
N PRO A 98 2.43 9.41 -1.55
CA PRO A 98 3.64 9.21 -2.31
C PRO A 98 4.42 8.09 -1.65
N ARG A 99 5.07 7.29 -2.49
CA ARG A 99 6.02 6.25 -2.09
C ARG A 99 6.98 6.83 -1.03
N PRO A 100 7.20 6.18 0.13
CA PRO A 100 8.33 6.55 0.96
C PRO A 100 9.60 6.30 0.15
N VAL A 101 10.22 7.36 -0.36
CA VAL A 101 11.59 7.30 -0.87
C VAL A 101 12.45 6.97 0.34
N SER A 102 13.10 5.81 0.35
CA SER A 102 14.16 5.59 1.33
C SER A 102 15.26 6.59 1.01
N THR A 103 15.33 7.70 1.74
CA THR A 103 16.54 8.50 1.76
C THR A 103 17.62 7.60 2.36
N LYS A 104 18.49 7.06 1.50
CA LYS A 104 19.75 6.48 1.98
C LYS A 104 20.54 7.64 2.57
N THR A 105 20.34 7.94 3.84
CA THR A 105 21.26 8.81 4.57
C THR A 105 22.60 8.10 4.51
N ARG A 106 23.53 8.65 3.74
CA ARG A 106 24.90 8.17 3.62
C ARG A 106 25.62 8.47 4.93
N THR A 107 25.31 7.74 5.99
CA THR A 107 26.20 7.66 7.16
C THR A 107 27.41 6.85 6.75
N SER A 108 28.51 7.58 6.58
CA SER A 108 29.92 7.19 6.65
C SER A 108 30.27 5.77 6.20
N SER A 109 31.04 5.71 5.12
CA SER A 109 31.82 4.57 4.67
C SER A 109 32.56 3.88 5.82
N LEU A 110 32.08 2.71 6.23
CA LEU A 110 32.91 1.69 6.84
C LEU A 110 33.17 0.63 5.77
N HIS A 111 34.37 0.72 5.25
CA HIS A 111 35.04 -0.27 4.44
C HIS A 111 34.98 -1.63 5.15
N TRP A 112 34.24 -2.58 4.58
CA TRP A 112 34.34 -3.98 4.96
C TRP A 112 34.97 -4.76 3.81
N ARG A 113 36.24 -5.15 4.01
CA ARG A 113 36.92 -6.17 3.21
C ARG A 113 36.58 -7.55 3.79
N SER A 114 36.01 -8.40 2.93
CA SER A 114 36.17 -9.87 2.82
C SER A 114 35.76 -10.80 4.00
N PRO A 115 35.68 -12.13 3.78
CA PRO A 115 35.16 -12.86 2.61
C PRO A 115 34.22 -14.03 3.04
N GLU A 116 33.58 -14.69 2.07
CA GLU A 116 32.90 -16.00 2.21
C GLU A 116 31.63 -16.08 3.09
N MET A 117 30.48 -15.87 2.48
CA MET A 117 29.29 -16.66 2.82
C MET A 117 28.71 -17.25 1.54
N ARG A 118 29.08 -18.50 1.26
CA ARG A 118 28.31 -19.38 0.38
C ARG A 118 26.96 -19.60 1.05
N ILE A 119 25.92 -18.99 0.51
CA ILE A 119 24.56 -19.47 0.72
C ILE A 119 24.40 -20.61 -0.28
N SER A 120 24.55 -21.84 0.20
CA SER A 120 24.14 -23.02 -0.56
C SER A 120 22.61 -23.00 -0.66
N VAL A 121 22.11 -23.09 -1.89
CA VAL A 121 20.70 -23.29 -2.24
C VAL A 121 20.27 -24.71 -1.88
#